data_AF-A0A3D9T8G3-F1
#
_entry.id   AF-A0A3D9T8G3-F1
#
_cell.length_a   1.000
_cell.length_b   1.000
_cell.length_c   1.000
_cell.angle_alpha   90.00
_cell.angle_beta   90.00
_cell.angle_gamma   90.00
#
_symmetry.space_group_name_H-M   'P 1'
#
loop_
_entity.id
_entity.type
_entity.pdbx_description
1 polymer ?
#
loop_
_entity_poly.entity_id
_entity_poly.type
_entity_poly.pdbx_seq_one_letter_code
_entity_poly.pdbx_strand_id
1 'polypeptide(L)'
;MTIDLPIEPRLAGYTGYLLAGALNRAQDCCATAMPGEWSPRDVAVLEVLAEAGPQSQARLGELLDINRTIMVKLVDRLEDAGLVRRRRAAEDRRRYALEITDAGGEVLAALRRQVADSERLLTAPLEPAEHAALIELLRDLVPEAVGALPDAITTRAGFLITRARHELRRQIDQGLRGLRMEPRHFGLLTALAGAEPCSQQRLAGCMGVSGPAIVQTLDELGEAGLIDRAPNPRDRRQYVVRLTRGGRRRLAEATEIMDEIQEGLAGRLGRAETARLNTLLTRLGSI
;
A
#
# COMPACT_ATOMS: atom_id res chain seq x y z
N MET A 1 9.00 -10.45 14.07
CA MET A 1 10.18 -10.93 13.34
C MET A 1 9.83 -10.83 11.87
N THR A 2 10.13 -9.68 11.29
CA THR A 2 9.81 -9.33 9.90
C THR A 2 10.66 -10.22 9.02
N ILE A 3 10.02 -11.05 8.20
CA ILE A 3 10.76 -11.94 7.31
C ILE A 3 11.11 -11.10 6.09
N ASP A 4 12.28 -10.49 6.15
CA ASP A 4 12.89 -9.75 5.05
C ASP A 4 13.27 -10.76 3.96
N LEU A 5 12.45 -10.81 2.92
CA LEU A 5 12.66 -11.70 1.78
C LEU A 5 12.61 -10.86 0.51
N PRO A 6 13.62 -10.98 -0.36
CA PRO A 6 13.67 -10.20 -1.58
C PRO A 6 12.45 -10.52 -2.44
N ILE A 7 11.78 -9.46 -2.90
CA ILE A 7 10.72 -9.56 -3.91
C ILE A 7 11.25 -10.41 -5.06
N GLU A 8 10.50 -11.45 -5.45
CA GLU A 8 10.82 -12.28 -6.62
C GLU A 8 11.28 -11.40 -7.79
N PRO A 9 12.45 -11.63 -8.44
CA PRO A 9 13.02 -10.72 -9.43
C PRO A 9 12.07 -10.34 -10.57
N ARG A 10 11.14 -11.24 -10.91
CA ARG A 10 10.10 -11.01 -11.91
C ARG A 10 9.00 -10.04 -11.43
N LEU A 11 8.75 -9.97 -10.14
CA LEU A 11 7.85 -9.00 -9.52
C LEU A 11 8.51 -7.64 -9.29
N ALA A 12 9.84 -7.56 -9.26
CA ALA A 12 10.57 -6.31 -9.11
C ALA A 12 10.37 -5.34 -10.31
N GLY A 13 9.89 -5.83 -11.46
CA GLY A 13 9.50 -5.00 -12.59
C GLY A 13 8.15 -4.28 -12.43
N TYR A 14 7.31 -4.72 -11.50
CA TYR A 14 5.95 -4.20 -11.32
C TYR A 14 5.88 -3.23 -10.15
N THR A 15 5.66 -1.94 -10.44
CA THR A 15 5.63 -0.87 -9.45
C THR A 15 4.59 -1.13 -8.35
N GLY A 16 3.46 -1.75 -8.69
CA GLY A 16 2.41 -2.10 -7.71
C GLY A 16 2.88 -3.07 -6.60
N TYR A 17 3.81 -3.97 -6.89
CA TYR A 17 4.40 -4.88 -5.90
C TYR A 17 5.48 -4.19 -5.06
N LEU A 18 6.29 -3.33 -5.68
CA LEU A 18 7.29 -2.53 -4.96
C LEU A 18 6.63 -1.55 -3.98
N LEU A 19 5.52 -0.91 -4.39
CA LEU A 19 4.70 -0.07 -3.53
C LEU A 19 4.10 -0.85 -2.35
N ALA A 20 3.78 -2.13 -2.53
CA ALA A 20 3.29 -2.97 -1.43
C ALA A 20 4.39 -3.23 -0.39
N GLY A 21 5.62 -3.53 -0.83
CA GLY A 21 6.77 -3.68 0.06
C GLY A 21 7.09 -2.37 0.80
N ALA A 22 7.18 -1.25 0.07
CA ALA A 22 7.41 0.06 0.67
C ALA A 22 6.31 0.47 1.65
N LEU A 23 5.04 0.13 1.39
CA LEU A 23 3.94 0.36 2.32
C LEU A 23 4.09 -0.44 3.62
N ASN A 24 4.46 -1.72 3.53
CA ASN A 24 4.71 -2.54 4.72
C ASN A 24 5.83 -1.93 5.57
N ARG A 25 6.94 -1.51 4.94
CA ARG A 25 8.02 -0.81 5.63
C ARG A 25 7.55 0.49 6.28
N ALA A 26 6.75 1.29 5.58
CA ALA A 26 6.20 2.54 6.11
C ALA A 26 5.29 2.29 7.32
N GLN A 27 4.53 1.18 7.34
CA GLN A 27 3.72 0.78 8.48
C GLN A 27 4.59 0.38 9.68
N ASP A 28 5.69 -0.36 9.47
CA ASP A 28 6.63 -0.74 10.53
C ASP A 28 7.36 0.48 11.12
N CYS A 29 7.76 1.44 10.28
CA CYS A 29 8.29 2.74 10.74
C CYS A 29 7.28 3.49 11.60
N CYS A 30 6.03 3.59 11.13
CA CYS A 30 4.96 4.25 11.88
C CYS A 30 4.72 3.57 13.22
N ALA A 31 4.63 2.24 13.25
CA ALA A 31 4.43 1.48 14.49
C ALA A 31 5.57 1.70 15.50
N THR A 32 6.79 1.90 15.00
CA THR A 32 7.97 2.17 15.84
C THR A 32 7.97 3.61 16.37
N ALA A 33 7.71 4.60 15.51
CA ALA A 33 7.81 6.02 15.85
C ALA A 33 6.56 6.59 16.53
N MET A 34 5.40 5.96 16.31
CA MET A 34 4.10 6.36 16.87
C MET A 34 3.48 5.22 17.71
N PRO A 35 4.10 4.79 18.81
CA PRO A 35 3.57 3.71 19.66
C PRO A 35 2.37 4.15 20.53
N GLY A 36 1.92 5.40 20.40
CA GLY A 36 0.83 5.97 21.17
C GLY A 36 -0.56 5.61 20.64
N GLU A 37 -1.57 6.28 21.20
CA GLU A 37 -2.98 6.05 20.84
C GLU A 37 -3.32 6.51 19.41
N TRP A 38 -2.59 7.48 18.88
CA TRP A 38 -2.89 8.12 17.60
C TRP A 38 -2.23 7.44 16.42
N SER A 39 -3.01 7.23 15.36
CA SER A 39 -2.55 6.64 14.11
C SER A 39 -2.18 7.73 13.08
N PRO A 40 -1.44 7.38 12.02
CA PRO A 40 -1.19 8.31 10.91
C PRO A 40 -2.46 8.87 10.27
N ARG A 41 -3.58 8.13 10.30
CA ARG A 41 -4.87 8.60 9.77
C ARG A 41 -5.50 9.68 10.64
N ASP A 42 -5.31 9.61 11.96
CA ASP A 42 -5.76 10.66 12.89
C ASP A 42 -5.02 11.96 12.63
N VAL A 43 -3.69 11.85 12.47
CA VAL A 43 -2.86 13.00 12.12
C VAL A 43 -3.31 13.60 10.80
N ALA A 44 -3.56 12.79 9.77
CA ALA A 44 -4.02 13.28 8.48
C ALA A 44 -5.38 14.02 8.56
N VAL A 45 -6.32 13.54 9.38
CA VAL A 45 -7.60 14.25 9.64
C VAL A 45 -7.34 15.60 10.31
N LEU A 46 -6.52 15.63 11.36
CA LEU A 46 -6.18 16.86 12.08
C LEU A 46 -5.43 17.87 11.19
N GLU A 47 -4.48 17.42 10.36
CA GLU A 47 -3.76 18.26 9.39
C GLU A 47 -4.71 18.91 8.39
N VAL A 48 -5.63 18.14 7.79
CA VAL A 48 -6.62 18.69 6.85
C VAL A 48 -7.51 19.73 7.55
N LEU A 49 -7.98 19.44 8.77
CA LEU A 49 -8.83 20.38 9.51
C LEU A 49 -8.07 21.65 9.95
N ALA A 50 -6.78 21.53 10.28
CA ALA A 50 -5.95 22.66 10.68
C ALA A 50 -5.65 23.61 9.52
N GLU A 51 -5.45 23.09 8.30
CA GLU A 51 -5.06 23.89 7.14
C GLU A 51 -6.26 24.31 6.28
N ALA A 52 -7.17 23.38 5.99
CA ALA A 52 -8.34 23.63 5.13
C ALA A 52 -9.59 24.11 5.91
N GLY A 53 -9.49 24.23 7.24
CA GLY A 53 -10.60 24.64 8.10
C GLY A 53 -11.69 23.58 8.24
N PRO A 54 -12.93 23.97 8.62
CA PRO A 54 -13.98 23.00 8.92
C PRO A 54 -14.40 22.14 7.72
N GLN A 55 -14.44 20.81 7.89
CA GLN A 55 -14.77 19.85 6.82
C GLN A 55 -15.86 18.86 7.24
N SER A 56 -16.65 18.37 6.28
CA SER A 56 -17.56 17.24 6.55
C SER A 56 -16.81 15.91 6.61
N GLN A 57 -17.35 14.93 7.35
CA GLN A 57 -16.80 13.56 7.39
C GLN A 57 -16.72 12.93 6.00
N ALA A 58 -17.73 13.16 5.16
CA ALA A 58 -17.76 12.66 3.79
C ALA A 58 -16.59 13.22 2.97
N ARG A 59 -16.38 14.55 3.07
CA ARG A 59 -15.28 15.21 2.37
C ARG A 59 -13.92 14.74 2.87
N LEU A 60 -13.73 14.59 4.19
CA LEU A 60 -12.49 14.01 4.74
C LEU A 60 -12.26 12.58 4.25
N GLY A 61 -13.33 11.77 4.16
CA GLY A 61 -13.26 10.41 3.65
C GLY A 61 -12.80 10.35 2.20
N GLU A 62 -13.35 11.21 1.34
CA GLU A 62 -12.96 11.36 -0.07
C GLU A 62 -11.50 11.82 -0.20
N LEU A 63 -11.14 12.91 0.50
CA LEU A 63 -9.81 13.50 0.47
C LEU A 63 -8.74 12.48 0.91
N LEU A 64 -8.96 11.81 2.03
CA LEU A 64 -7.98 10.90 2.64
C LEU A 64 -8.10 9.45 2.17
N ASP A 65 -9.06 9.14 1.27
CA ASP A 65 -9.38 7.75 0.83
C ASP A 65 -9.62 6.82 2.03
N ILE A 66 -10.37 7.34 3.00
CA ILE A 66 -10.77 6.62 4.20
C ILE A 66 -12.25 6.30 4.07
N ASN A 67 -12.58 5.00 4.08
CA ASN A 67 -13.97 4.58 3.99
C ASN A 67 -14.79 5.10 5.18
N ARG A 68 -16.11 5.23 4.96
CA ARG A 68 -17.05 5.79 5.92
C ARG A 68 -16.98 5.13 7.30
N THR A 69 -16.89 3.80 7.37
CA THR A 69 -16.86 3.05 8.63
C THR A 69 -15.63 3.38 9.47
N ILE A 70 -14.46 3.51 8.82
CA ILE A 70 -13.23 3.92 9.49
C ILE A 70 -13.32 5.40 9.87
N MET A 71 -13.78 6.26 8.97
CA MET A 71 -13.89 7.70 9.22
C MET A 71 -14.76 8.01 10.44
N VAL A 72 -15.91 7.36 10.59
CA VAL A 72 -16.78 7.51 11.78
C VAL A 72 -16.00 7.21 13.05
N LYS A 73 -15.28 6.08 13.11
CA LYS A 73 -14.49 5.70 14.29
C LYS A 73 -13.35 6.68 14.58
N LEU A 74 -12.67 7.20 13.55
CA LEU A 74 -11.62 8.20 13.73
C LEU A 74 -12.20 9.49 14.34
N VAL A 75 -13.32 9.96 13.78
CA VAL A 75 -13.97 11.18 14.22
C VAL A 75 -14.52 11.06 15.63
N ASP A 76 -15.22 9.97 15.93
CA ASP A 76 -15.78 9.75 17.27
C ASP A 76 -14.66 9.76 18.32
N ARG A 77 -13.54 9.06 18.07
CA ARG A 77 -12.38 9.08 18.97
C ARG A 77 -11.73 10.47 19.10
N LEU A 78 -11.55 11.20 18.00
CA LEU A 78 -10.97 12.54 18.04
C LEU A 78 -11.90 13.53 18.79
N GLU A 79 -13.21 13.36 18.68
CA GLU A 79 -14.22 14.17 19.36
C GLU A 79 -14.32 13.82 20.85
N ASP A 80 -14.30 12.53 21.20
CA ASP A 80 -14.29 12.05 22.59
C ASP A 80 -13.03 12.55 23.35
N ALA A 81 -11.90 12.66 22.65
CA ALA A 81 -10.67 13.25 23.18
C ALA A 81 -10.65 14.79 23.16
N GLY A 82 -11.72 15.44 22.68
CA GLY A 82 -11.84 16.90 22.61
C GLY A 82 -10.93 17.58 21.58
N LEU A 83 -10.35 16.82 20.64
CA LEU A 83 -9.42 17.33 19.62
C LEU A 83 -10.14 17.93 18.41
N VAL A 84 -11.36 17.46 18.15
CA VAL A 84 -12.25 18.04 17.14
C VAL A 84 -13.63 18.27 17.75
N ARG A 85 -14.42 19.16 17.15
CA ARG A 85 -15.81 19.41 17.53
C ARG A 85 -16.71 19.48 16.31
N ARG A 86 -17.96 19.04 16.45
CA ARG A 86 -19.00 19.26 15.43
C ARG A 86 -19.61 20.65 15.54
N ARG A 87 -19.57 21.41 14.45
CA ARG A 87 -20.30 22.66 14.25
C ARG A 87 -21.38 22.47 13.19
N ARG A 88 -22.56 23.09 13.37
CA ARG A 88 -23.58 23.14 12.30
C ARG A 88 -23.04 23.98 11.14
N ALA A 89 -23.05 23.44 9.92
CA ALA A 89 -22.61 24.17 8.75
C ALA A 89 -23.54 25.38 8.50
N ALA A 90 -22.96 26.52 8.14
CA ALA A 90 -23.70 27.76 7.93
C ALA A 90 -24.60 27.70 6.68
N GLU A 91 -24.16 27.00 5.65
CA GLU A 91 -24.81 26.91 4.33
C GLU A 91 -25.85 25.79 4.26
N ASP A 92 -25.73 24.75 5.09
CA ASP A 92 -26.72 23.69 5.23
C ASP A 92 -26.80 23.22 6.69
N ARG A 93 -27.82 23.69 7.41
CA ARG A 93 -28.07 23.37 8.82
C ARG A 93 -28.29 21.87 9.09
N ARG A 94 -28.48 21.05 8.05
CA ARG A 94 -28.62 19.58 8.13
C ARG A 94 -27.27 18.86 8.07
N ARG A 95 -26.18 19.57 7.73
CA ARG A 95 -24.83 19.03 7.64
C ARG A 95 -23.97 19.55 8.79
N TYR A 96 -23.22 18.65 9.41
CA TYR A 96 -22.22 18.99 10.42
C TYR A 96 -20.85 19.10 9.76
N ALA A 97 -20.10 20.14 10.12
CA ALA A 97 -18.68 20.29 9.83
C ALA A 97 -17.89 19.98 11.10
N LEU A 98 -16.78 19.28 10.93
CA LEU A 98 -15.79 19.07 11.98
C LEU A 98 -14.79 20.21 11.93
N GLU A 99 -14.39 20.70 13.09
CA GLU A 99 -13.39 21.74 13.25
C GLU A 99 -12.39 21.26 14.30
N ILE A 100 -11.09 21.50 14.06
CA ILE A 100 -10.05 21.23 15.05
C ILE A 100 -10.19 22.20 16.23
N THR A 101 -10.00 21.72 17.46
CA THR A 101 -9.99 22.57 18.66
C THR A 101 -8.57 23.07 18.96
N ASP A 102 -8.42 24.02 19.89
CA ASP A 102 -7.08 24.46 20.34
C ASP A 102 -6.27 23.28 20.91
N ALA A 103 -6.92 22.42 21.70
CA ALA A 103 -6.31 21.18 22.20
C ALA A 103 -5.90 20.22 21.06
N GLY A 104 -6.73 20.12 20.01
CA GLY A 104 -6.40 19.38 18.79
C GLY A 104 -5.15 19.93 18.10
N GLY A 105 -5.02 21.26 18.03
CA GLY A 105 -3.84 21.92 17.48
C GLY A 105 -2.56 21.64 18.27
N GLU A 106 -2.63 21.66 19.60
CA GLU A 106 -1.50 21.32 20.49
C GLU A 106 -1.07 19.85 20.32
N VAL A 107 -2.03 18.92 20.29
CA VAL A 107 -1.75 17.49 20.08
C VAL A 107 -1.16 17.27 18.67
N LEU A 108 -1.71 17.91 17.65
CA LEU A 108 -1.19 17.83 16.28
C LEU A 108 0.28 18.30 16.21
N ALA A 109 0.62 19.41 16.88
CA ALA A 109 1.99 19.90 16.94
C ALA A 109 2.96 18.89 17.57
N ALA A 110 2.52 18.13 18.57
CA ALA A 110 3.32 17.05 19.15
C ALA A 110 3.44 15.84 18.20
N LEU A 111 2.34 15.44 17.55
CA LEU A 111 2.30 14.31 16.63
C LEU A 111 3.11 14.53 15.35
N ARG A 112 3.22 15.78 14.88
CA ARG A 112 4.07 16.14 13.72
C ARG A 112 5.53 15.69 13.90
N ARG A 113 6.05 15.70 15.13
CA ARG A 113 7.41 15.19 15.42
C ARG A 113 7.48 13.68 15.23
N GLN A 114 6.51 12.93 15.73
CA GLN A 114 6.49 11.47 15.60
C GLN A 114 6.31 11.03 14.13
N VAL A 115 5.47 11.74 13.37
CA VAL A 115 5.36 11.52 11.92
C VAL A 115 6.67 11.83 11.21
N ALA A 116 7.35 12.94 11.56
CA ALA A 116 8.66 13.25 11.01
C ALA A 116 9.71 12.17 11.34
N ASP A 117 9.66 11.58 12.54
CA ASP A 117 10.53 10.48 12.94
C ASP A 117 10.24 9.21 12.12
N SER A 118 8.97 8.89 11.89
CA SER A 118 8.57 7.79 11.01
C SER A 118 9.08 7.98 9.58
N GLU A 119 8.92 9.19 9.02
CA GLU A 119 9.42 9.53 7.69
C GLU A 119 10.95 9.38 7.62
N ARG A 120 11.68 9.88 8.62
CA ARG A 120 13.14 9.70 8.70
C ARG A 120 13.54 8.23 8.75
N LEU A 121 12.84 7.39 9.51
CA LEU A 121 13.11 5.95 9.57
C LEU A 121 12.83 5.25 8.24
N LEU A 122 11.76 5.67 7.55
CA LEU A 122 11.38 5.12 6.26
C LEU A 122 12.42 5.48 5.20
N THR A 123 12.81 6.75 5.11
CA THR A 123 13.69 7.27 4.06
C THR A 123 15.17 7.22 4.43
N ALA A 124 15.54 6.71 5.60
CA ALA A 124 16.93 6.50 6.01
C ALA A 124 17.81 5.80 4.96
N PRO A 125 17.30 4.86 4.13
CA PRO A 125 18.09 4.23 3.09
C PRO A 125 18.35 5.11 1.85
N LEU A 126 17.82 6.32 1.78
CA LEU A 126 17.87 7.20 0.61
C LEU A 126 18.68 8.46 0.90
N GLU A 127 19.50 8.88 -0.07
CA GLU A 127 20.15 10.19 -0.02
C GLU A 127 19.14 11.33 -0.16
N PRO A 128 19.44 12.56 0.28
CA PRO A 128 18.50 13.68 0.21
C PRO A 128 17.93 13.95 -1.20
N ALA A 129 18.77 13.85 -2.24
CA ALA A 129 18.33 14.02 -3.63
C ALA A 129 17.46 12.85 -4.13
N GLU A 130 17.67 11.65 -3.58
CA GLU A 130 16.87 10.47 -3.90
C GLU A 130 15.50 10.53 -3.22
N HIS A 131 15.47 10.99 -1.96
CA HIS A 131 14.24 11.26 -1.25
C HIS A 131 13.40 12.33 -1.95
N ALA A 132 14.00 13.46 -2.35
CA ALA A 132 13.29 14.51 -3.09
C ALA A 132 12.67 13.95 -4.39
N ALA A 133 13.46 13.19 -5.17
CA ALA A 133 12.98 12.57 -6.40
C ALA A 133 11.87 11.55 -6.16
N LEU A 134 11.92 10.78 -5.06
CA LEU A 134 10.84 9.86 -4.70
C LEU A 134 9.53 10.62 -4.49
N ILE A 135 9.56 11.74 -3.76
CA ILE A 135 8.38 12.56 -3.49
C ILE A 135 7.80 13.10 -4.80
N GLU A 136 8.63 13.65 -5.68
CA GLU A 136 8.19 14.17 -6.99
C GLU A 136 7.51 13.08 -7.82
N LEU A 137 8.18 11.93 -8.02
CA LEU A 137 7.66 10.82 -8.82
C LEU A 137 6.35 10.24 -8.26
N LEU A 138 6.22 10.17 -6.93
CA LEU A 138 4.97 9.72 -6.32
C LEU A 138 3.86 10.77 -6.42
N ARG A 139 4.17 12.07 -6.33
CA ARG A 139 3.20 13.15 -6.54
C ARG A 139 2.61 13.11 -7.95
N ASP A 140 3.44 12.88 -8.97
CA ASP A 140 3.02 12.73 -10.36
C ASP A 140 2.18 11.46 -10.60
N LEU A 141 2.37 10.45 -9.75
CA LEU A 141 1.54 9.24 -9.76
C LEU A 141 0.16 9.46 -9.13
N VAL A 142 0.03 10.38 -8.17
CA VAL A 142 -1.25 10.67 -7.49
C VAL A 142 -1.66 12.16 -7.56
N PRO A 143 -1.74 12.76 -8.75
CA PRO A 143 -1.91 14.22 -8.90
C PRO A 143 -3.22 14.73 -8.30
N GLU A 144 -4.30 13.95 -8.35
CA GLU A 144 -5.59 14.31 -7.75
C GLU A 144 -5.51 14.48 -6.22
N ALA A 145 -4.75 13.61 -5.54
CA ALA A 145 -4.56 13.72 -4.10
C ALA A 145 -3.70 14.93 -3.75
N VAL A 146 -2.67 15.21 -4.56
CA VAL A 146 -1.76 16.35 -4.37
C VAL A 146 -2.50 17.68 -4.52
N GLY A 147 -3.38 17.82 -5.50
CA GLY A 147 -4.13 19.05 -5.73
C GLY A 147 -5.23 19.35 -4.71
N ALA A 148 -5.63 18.36 -3.91
CA ALA A 148 -6.77 18.48 -2.99
C ALA A 148 -6.40 18.50 -1.51
N LEU A 149 -5.14 18.23 -1.17
CA LEU A 149 -4.66 18.07 0.21
C LEU A 149 -3.54 19.07 0.55
N PRO A 150 -3.40 19.42 1.83
CA PRO A 150 -2.27 20.17 2.38
C PRO A 150 -0.88 19.66 1.97
N ASP A 151 0.06 20.59 1.76
CA ASP A 151 1.47 20.27 1.50
C ASP A 151 2.11 19.50 2.68
N ALA A 152 1.64 19.75 3.90
CA ALA A 152 2.07 19.04 5.11
C ALA A 152 1.88 17.51 5.01
N ILE A 153 0.93 17.06 4.18
CA ILE A 153 0.62 15.64 3.92
C ILE A 153 1.23 15.19 2.58
N THR A 154 1.12 16.00 1.53
CA THR A 154 1.50 15.61 0.16
C THR A 154 3.01 15.65 -0.10
N THR A 155 3.81 16.03 0.90
CA THR A 155 5.28 15.93 0.92
C THR A 155 5.80 14.75 1.73
N ARG A 156 4.92 13.91 2.30
CA ARG A 156 5.26 12.77 3.15
C ARG A 156 5.34 11.49 2.31
N ALA A 157 6.49 10.82 2.32
CA ALA A 157 6.71 9.61 1.53
C ALA A 157 5.74 8.50 1.94
N GLY A 158 5.52 8.30 3.24
CA GLY A 158 4.60 7.27 3.75
C GLY A 158 3.16 7.46 3.27
N PHE A 159 2.68 8.72 3.24
CA PHE A 159 1.35 9.04 2.71
C PHE A 159 1.27 8.80 1.20
N LEU A 160 2.23 9.33 0.43
CA LEU A 160 2.24 9.19 -1.01
C LEU A 160 2.36 7.73 -1.46
N ILE A 161 3.20 6.92 -0.79
CA ILE A 161 3.31 5.48 -1.03
C ILE A 161 1.95 4.81 -0.78
N THR A 162 1.30 5.12 0.35
CA THR A 162 -0.03 4.59 0.66
C THR A 162 -1.03 4.93 -0.44
N ARG A 163 -1.03 6.19 -0.91
CA ARG A 163 -1.96 6.66 -1.92
C ARG A 163 -1.73 6.01 -3.29
N ALA A 164 -0.47 6.00 -3.74
CA ALA A 164 -0.08 5.35 -4.99
C ALA A 164 -0.41 3.85 -4.96
N ARG A 165 -0.21 3.19 -3.80
CA ARG A 165 -0.52 1.78 -3.60
C ARG A 165 -2.02 1.50 -3.63
N HIS A 166 -2.87 2.39 -3.11
CA HIS A 166 -4.32 2.23 -3.24
C HIS A 166 -4.77 2.38 -4.70
N GLU A 167 -4.25 3.38 -5.40
CA GLU A 167 -4.60 3.64 -6.80
C GLU A 167 -4.21 2.46 -7.71
N LEU A 168 -2.95 2.04 -7.66
CA LEU A 168 -2.49 0.90 -8.48
C LEU A 168 -3.20 -0.40 -8.10
N ARG A 169 -3.53 -0.59 -6.82
CA ARG A 169 -4.28 -1.79 -6.41
C ARG A 169 -5.67 -1.82 -7.01
N ARG A 170 -6.38 -0.67 -7.07
CA ARG A 170 -7.69 -0.59 -7.73
C ARG A 170 -7.58 -0.98 -9.21
N GLN A 171 -6.57 -0.48 -9.91
CA GLN A 171 -6.36 -0.79 -11.33
C GLN A 171 -6.05 -2.28 -11.54
N ILE A 172 -5.16 -2.86 -10.72
CA ILE A 172 -4.82 -4.29 -10.79
C ILE A 172 -6.05 -5.16 -10.46
N ASP A 173 -6.77 -4.85 -9.38
CA ASP A 173 -7.98 -5.60 -9.00
C ASP A 173 -9.04 -5.54 -10.11
N GLN A 174 -9.19 -4.38 -10.77
CA GLN A 174 -10.09 -4.22 -11.91
C GLN A 174 -9.63 -5.03 -13.13
N GLY A 175 -8.34 -4.97 -13.48
CA GLY A 175 -7.78 -5.69 -14.63
C GLY A 175 -7.89 -7.20 -14.47
N LEU A 176 -7.54 -7.73 -13.29
CA LEU A 176 -7.56 -9.18 -13.02
C LEU A 176 -8.96 -9.75 -12.78
N ARG A 177 -9.98 -8.90 -12.62
CA ARG A 177 -11.36 -9.32 -12.35
C ARG A 177 -11.91 -10.27 -13.41
N GLY A 178 -11.61 -10.02 -14.69
CA GLY A 178 -12.06 -10.86 -15.81
C GLY A 178 -11.48 -12.29 -15.75
N LEU A 179 -10.29 -12.43 -15.18
CA LEU A 179 -9.60 -13.70 -14.98
C LEU A 179 -10.00 -14.42 -13.68
N ARG A 180 -10.91 -13.82 -12.89
CA ARG A 180 -11.25 -14.26 -11.52
C ARG A 180 -10.00 -14.46 -10.66
N MET A 181 -9.01 -13.59 -10.86
CA MET A 181 -7.75 -13.60 -10.13
C MET A 181 -7.67 -12.40 -9.20
N GLU A 182 -6.85 -12.58 -8.17
CA GLU A 182 -6.47 -11.51 -7.27
C GLU A 182 -4.96 -11.27 -7.43
N PRO A 183 -4.44 -10.11 -7.01
CA PRO A 183 -3.00 -9.82 -7.11
C PRO A 183 -2.14 -10.84 -6.36
N ARG A 184 -2.63 -11.44 -5.27
CA ARG A 184 -1.91 -12.52 -4.58
C ARG A 184 -1.76 -13.78 -5.44
N HIS A 185 -2.76 -14.08 -6.27
CA HIS A 185 -2.72 -15.18 -7.23
C HIS A 185 -1.68 -14.93 -8.31
N PHE A 186 -1.65 -13.73 -8.90
CA PHE A 186 -0.64 -13.36 -9.89
C PHE A 186 0.77 -13.46 -9.30
N GLY A 187 0.99 -12.84 -8.13
CA GLY A 187 2.29 -12.87 -7.45
C GLY A 187 2.79 -14.30 -7.21
N LEU A 188 1.91 -15.17 -6.69
CA LEU A 188 2.27 -16.55 -6.41
C LEU A 188 2.53 -17.38 -7.67
N LEU A 189 1.74 -17.22 -8.74
CA LEU A 189 1.97 -17.91 -10.02
C LEU A 189 3.27 -17.43 -10.68
N THR A 190 3.59 -16.14 -10.60
CA THR A 190 4.85 -15.57 -11.10
C THR A 190 6.07 -16.12 -10.35
N ALA A 191 6.01 -16.14 -9.02
CA ALA A 191 7.06 -16.73 -8.18
C ALA A 191 7.21 -18.23 -8.43
N LEU A 192 6.08 -18.96 -8.53
CA LEU A 192 6.09 -20.37 -8.87
C LEU A 192 6.77 -20.59 -10.21
N ALA A 193 6.38 -19.89 -11.28
CA ALA A 193 7.00 -19.99 -12.61
C ALA A 193 8.52 -19.79 -12.62
N GLY A 194 9.09 -19.08 -11.63
CA GLY A 194 10.53 -18.84 -11.49
C GLY A 194 11.27 -19.93 -10.72
N ALA A 195 10.55 -20.69 -9.91
CA ALA A 195 11.12 -21.62 -8.94
C ALA A 195 10.67 -23.08 -9.12
N GLU A 196 9.90 -23.42 -10.15
CA GLU A 196 9.36 -24.78 -10.32
C GLU A 196 10.43 -25.85 -10.53
N PRO A 197 10.27 -27.05 -9.95
CA PRO A 197 9.37 -27.38 -8.83
C PRO A 197 9.84 -26.77 -7.49
N CYS A 198 8.93 -26.19 -6.70
CA CYS A 198 9.24 -25.64 -5.37
C CYS A 198 8.29 -26.13 -4.26
N SER A 199 8.78 -26.03 -3.01
CA SER A 199 7.97 -26.31 -1.82
C SER A 199 7.18 -25.08 -1.39
N GLN A 200 6.06 -25.30 -0.69
CA GLN A 200 5.26 -24.22 -0.10
C GLN A 200 6.07 -23.32 0.85
N GLN A 201 7.03 -23.88 1.59
CA GLN A 201 7.91 -23.13 2.50
C GLN A 201 8.82 -22.18 1.72
N ARG A 202 9.35 -22.64 0.58
CA ARG A 202 10.16 -21.79 -0.30
C ARG A 202 9.32 -20.67 -0.91
N LEU A 203 8.09 -20.96 -1.32
CA LEU A 203 7.17 -19.92 -1.83
C LEU A 203 6.80 -18.88 -0.77
N ALA A 204 6.53 -19.32 0.47
CA ALA A 204 6.31 -18.41 1.60
C ALA A 204 7.51 -17.50 1.86
N GLY A 205 8.71 -18.09 1.80
CA GLY A 205 9.96 -17.35 1.77
C GLY A 205 9.99 -16.33 0.63
N CYS A 206 9.99 -16.74 -0.64
CA CYS A 206 10.15 -15.79 -1.74
C CYS A 206 9.09 -14.67 -1.78
N MET A 207 7.91 -14.88 -1.20
CA MET A 207 6.81 -13.92 -1.20
C MET A 207 6.69 -13.08 0.09
N GLY A 208 7.49 -13.36 1.12
CA GLY A 208 7.43 -12.62 2.39
C GLY A 208 6.08 -12.73 3.12
N VAL A 209 5.35 -13.84 2.95
CA VAL A 209 4.02 -14.06 3.54
C VAL A 209 4.01 -15.26 4.48
N SER A 210 3.01 -15.29 5.37
CA SER A 210 2.88 -16.37 6.34
C SER A 210 2.57 -17.72 5.66
N GLY A 211 3.00 -18.81 6.30
CA GLY A 211 2.67 -20.17 5.86
C GLY A 211 1.18 -20.41 5.63
N PRO A 212 0.28 -20.02 6.57
CA PRO A 212 -1.16 -20.12 6.37
C PRO A 212 -1.68 -19.35 5.14
N ALA A 213 -1.18 -18.13 4.91
CA ALA A 213 -1.60 -17.33 3.76
C ALA A 213 -1.19 -17.96 2.42
N ILE A 214 0.01 -18.57 2.36
CA ILE A 214 0.45 -19.34 1.18
C ILE A 214 -0.40 -20.58 0.97
N VAL A 215 -0.68 -21.34 2.03
CA VAL A 215 -1.50 -22.56 1.91
C VAL A 215 -2.87 -22.21 1.36
N GLN A 216 -3.53 -21.19 1.92
CA GLN A 216 -4.82 -20.72 1.41
C GLN A 216 -4.74 -20.31 -0.07
N THR A 217 -3.76 -19.50 -0.45
CA THR A 217 -3.63 -19.04 -1.85
C THR A 217 -3.34 -20.21 -2.79
N LEU A 218 -2.52 -21.17 -2.36
CA LEU A 218 -2.30 -22.37 -3.13
C LEU A 218 -3.59 -23.18 -3.25
N ASP A 219 -4.43 -23.26 -2.21
CA ASP A 219 -5.67 -24.06 -2.20
C ASP A 219 -6.64 -23.48 -3.22
N GLU A 220 -6.84 -22.16 -3.19
CA GLU A 220 -7.61 -21.40 -4.18
C GLU A 220 -7.12 -21.65 -5.62
N LEU A 221 -5.79 -21.65 -5.85
CA LEU A 221 -5.21 -21.95 -7.18
C LEU A 221 -5.36 -23.41 -7.61
N GLY A 222 -5.35 -24.35 -6.65
CA GLY A 222 -5.51 -25.78 -6.90
C GLY A 222 -6.95 -26.11 -7.27
N GLU A 223 -7.92 -25.56 -6.54
CA GLU A 223 -9.34 -25.65 -6.85
C GLU A 223 -9.67 -25.05 -8.22
N ALA A 224 -8.97 -23.97 -8.60
CA ALA A 224 -9.06 -23.38 -9.94
C ALA A 224 -8.34 -24.18 -11.04
N GLY A 225 -7.67 -25.30 -10.71
CA GLY A 225 -6.92 -26.13 -11.65
C GLY A 225 -5.69 -25.47 -12.25
N LEU A 226 -5.16 -24.43 -11.60
CA LEU A 226 -4.00 -23.67 -12.07
C LEU A 226 -2.67 -24.24 -11.59
N ILE A 227 -2.69 -25.01 -10.50
CA ILE A 227 -1.52 -25.72 -9.98
C ILE A 227 -1.82 -27.20 -9.71
N ASP A 228 -0.77 -28.02 -9.79
CA ASP A 228 -0.74 -29.39 -9.30
C ASP A 228 0.16 -29.46 -8.06
N ARG A 229 -0.24 -30.27 -7.08
CA ARG A 229 0.58 -30.61 -5.90
C ARG A 229 0.84 -32.10 -5.85
N ALA A 230 2.11 -32.46 -5.71
CA ALA A 230 2.52 -33.85 -5.53
C ALA A 230 3.39 -33.99 -4.28
N PRO A 231 3.34 -35.13 -3.56
CA PRO A 231 4.30 -35.43 -2.51
C PRO A 231 5.73 -35.32 -3.05
N ASN A 232 6.63 -34.67 -2.31
CA ASN A 232 8.03 -34.60 -2.70
C ASN A 232 8.65 -36.02 -2.61
N PRO A 233 9.23 -36.56 -3.70
CA PRO A 233 9.83 -37.89 -3.70
C PRO A 233 10.97 -38.05 -2.68
N ARG A 234 11.63 -36.95 -2.31
CA ARG A 234 12.76 -36.94 -1.36
C ARG A 234 12.35 -36.71 0.09
N ASP A 235 11.15 -36.15 0.32
CA ASP A 235 10.59 -35.92 1.65
C ASP A 235 9.07 -35.88 1.58
N ARG A 236 8.39 -36.97 1.94
CA ARG A 236 6.92 -37.06 1.87
C ARG A 236 6.19 -36.05 2.76
N ARG A 237 6.89 -35.38 3.69
CA ARG A 237 6.33 -34.30 4.51
C ARG A 237 6.23 -32.97 3.77
N GLN A 238 6.84 -32.86 2.59
CA GLN A 238 6.80 -31.69 1.74
C GLN A 238 5.97 -31.95 0.48
N TYR A 239 5.23 -30.94 0.03
CA TYR A 239 4.59 -30.94 -1.27
C TYR A 239 5.44 -30.15 -2.26
N VAL A 240 5.54 -30.68 -3.48
CA VAL A 240 6.07 -29.99 -4.64
C VAL A 240 4.90 -29.41 -5.43
N VAL A 241 4.96 -28.11 -5.68
CA VAL A 241 3.97 -27.37 -6.45
C VAL A 241 4.48 -27.16 -7.89
N ARG A 242 3.59 -27.28 -8.87
CA ARG A 242 3.82 -26.97 -10.29
C ARG A 242 2.59 -26.30 -10.91
N LEU A 243 2.79 -25.49 -11.93
CA LEU A 243 1.78 -24.90 -12.79
C LEU A 243 1.27 -25.98 -13.74
N THR A 244 -0.06 -26.07 -13.82
CA THR A 244 -0.69 -26.85 -14.89
C THR A 244 -0.54 -26.11 -16.23
N ARG A 245 -0.92 -26.78 -17.34
CA ARG A 245 -1.05 -26.08 -18.63
C ARG A 245 -2.07 -24.94 -18.56
N GLY A 246 -3.12 -25.09 -17.75
CA GLY A 246 -4.10 -24.04 -17.46
C GLY A 246 -3.46 -22.89 -16.69
N GLY A 247 -2.69 -23.19 -15.65
CA GLY A 247 -1.94 -22.21 -14.86
C GLY A 247 -0.99 -21.36 -15.69
N ARG A 248 -0.22 -21.98 -16.60
CA ARG A 248 0.69 -21.24 -17.50
C ARG A 248 -0.05 -20.30 -18.45
N ARG A 249 -1.16 -20.74 -19.05
CA ARG A 249 -1.99 -19.87 -19.91
C ARG A 249 -2.58 -18.71 -19.13
N ARG A 250 -3.16 -18.99 -17.96
CA ARG A 250 -3.74 -17.97 -17.10
C ARG A 250 -2.71 -16.96 -16.60
N LEU A 251 -1.50 -17.42 -16.28
CA LEU A 251 -0.40 -16.54 -15.93
C LEU A 251 -0.02 -15.64 -17.12
N ALA A 252 0.09 -16.18 -18.34
CA ALA A 252 0.37 -15.37 -19.53
C ALA A 252 -0.70 -14.29 -19.77
N GLU A 253 -1.99 -14.66 -19.70
CA GLU A 253 -3.11 -13.70 -19.79
C GLU A 253 -3.03 -12.61 -18.71
N ALA A 254 -2.68 -12.99 -17.48
CA ALA A 254 -2.53 -12.03 -16.39
C ALA A 254 -1.28 -11.14 -16.56
N THR A 255 -0.18 -11.67 -17.09
CA THR A 255 1.04 -10.91 -17.39
C THR A 255 0.75 -9.82 -18.41
N GLU A 256 -0.01 -10.10 -19.47
CA GLU A 256 -0.41 -9.09 -20.47
C GLU A 256 -1.13 -7.91 -19.80
N ILE A 257 -2.11 -8.19 -18.93
CA ILE A 257 -2.85 -7.15 -18.18
C ILE A 257 -1.92 -6.36 -17.25
N MET A 258 -1.00 -7.04 -16.57
CA MET A 258 -0.06 -6.39 -15.65
C MET A 258 0.96 -5.52 -16.39
N ASP A 259 1.40 -5.96 -17.57
CA ASP A 259 2.30 -5.21 -18.45
C ASP A 259 1.61 -3.98 -19.02
N GLU A 260 0.32 -4.06 -19.39
CA GLU A 260 -0.49 -2.90 -19.80
C GLU A 260 -0.60 -1.85 -18.69
N ILE A 261 -0.83 -2.28 -17.44
CA ILE A 261 -0.87 -1.36 -16.28
C ILE A 261 0.50 -0.70 -16.08
N GLN A 262 1.58 -1.48 -16.16
CA GLN A 262 2.95 -0.97 -16.02
C GLN A 262 3.32 -0.01 -17.15
N GLU A 263 2.86 -0.28 -18.38
CA GLU A 263 3.05 0.60 -19.54
C GLU A 263 2.24 1.89 -19.39
N GLY A 264 1.02 1.82 -18.86
CA GLY A 264 0.22 3.01 -18.52
C GLY A 264 0.93 3.93 -17.52
N LEU A 265 1.60 3.35 -16.52
CA LEU A 265 2.47 4.11 -15.60
C LEU A 265 3.66 4.73 -16.34
N ALA A 266 4.34 3.95 -17.19
CA ALA A 266 5.48 4.43 -17.96
C ALA A 266 5.09 5.50 -18.99
N GLY A 267 3.86 5.51 -19.48
CA GLY A 267 3.32 6.58 -20.32
C GLY A 267 3.08 7.88 -19.56
N ARG A 268 2.83 7.81 -18.25
CA ARG A 268 2.60 8.99 -17.39
C ARG A 268 3.89 9.62 -16.88
N LEU A 269 4.81 8.81 -16.35
CA LEU A 269 6.08 9.27 -15.78
C LEU A 269 7.21 9.24 -16.83
N GLY A 270 7.09 8.45 -17.89
CA GLY A 270 8.23 8.11 -18.74
C GLY A 270 8.99 6.89 -18.22
N ARG A 271 9.64 6.16 -19.13
CA ARG A 271 10.32 4.88 -18.81
C ARG A 271 11.49 5.05 -17.84
N ALA A 272 12.30 6.09 -18.02
CA ALA A 272 13.47 6.34 -17.18
C ALA A 272 13.07 6.67 -15.74
N GLU A 273 12.05 7.52 -15.58
CA GLU A 273 11.52 7.92 -14.28
C GLU A 273 10.79 6.77 -13.58
N THR A 274 10.06 5.94 -14.33
CA THR A 274 9.46 4.71 -13.78
C THR A 274 10.52 3.73 -13.28
N ALA A 275 11.61 3.54 -14.02
CA ALA A 275 12.71 2.70 -13.58
C ALA A 275 13.41 3.28 -12.33
N ARG A 276 13.57 4.60 -12.26
CA ARG A 276 14.08 5.31 -11.08
C ARG A 276 13.16 5.11 -9.87
N LEU A 277 11.86 5.29 -10.03
CA LEU A 277 10.87 5.04 -8.98
C LEU A 277 10.96 3.60 -8.47
N ASN A 278 11.02 2.61 -9.36
CA ASN A 278 11.16 1.20 -8.99
C ASN A 278 12.43 0.94 -8.18
N THR A 279 13.54 1.58 -8.54
CA THR A 279 14.81 1.45 -7.81
C THR A 279 14.69 2.02 -6.39
N LEU A 280 14.09 3.20 -6.24
CA LEU A 280 13.89 3.86 -4.95
C LEU A 280 12.94 3.05 -4.05
N LEU A 281 11.81 2.57 -4.58
CA LEU A 281 10.86 1.73 -3.85
C LEU A 281 11.48 0.40 -3.43
N THR A 282 12.34 -0.21 -4.27
CA THR A 282 13.05 -1.44 -3.92
C THR A 282 13.96 -1.24 -2.71
N ARG A 283 14.70 -0.12 -2.66
CA ARG A 283 15.57 0.22 -1.52
C ARG A 283 14.78 0.45 -0.24
N LEU A 284 13.58 1.03 -0.35
CA LEU A 284 12.69 1.20 0.81
C LEU A 284 12.12 -0.14 1.32
N GLY A 285 11.83 -1.08 0.43
CA GLY A 285 11.18 -2.34 0.79
C GLY A 285 12.11 -3.49 1.22
N SER A 286 13.43 -3.33 1.15
CA SER A 286 14.41 -4.43 1.31
C SER A 286 15.26 -4.36 2.61
N ILE A 287 14.63 -4.11 3.78
CA ILE A 287 15.32 -3.98 5.08
C ILE A 287 14.48 -4.59 6.20
#